data_AF-A0A7S3LTM0-F1
#
_entry.id   AF-A0A7S3LTM0-F1
#
_cell.length_a   1.000
_cell.length_b   1.000
_cell.length_c   1.000
_cell.angle_alpha   90.00
_cell.angle_beta   90.00
_cell.angle_gamma   90.00
#
_symmetry.space_group_name_H-M   'P 1'
#
loop_
_entity.id
_entity.type
_entity.pdbx_description
1 polymer ?
#
loop_
_entity_poly.entity_id
_entity_poly.type
_entity_poly.pdbx_seq_one_letter_code
_entity_poly.pdbx_strand_id
1 'polypeptide(L)'
;EACAILALFRRMAAKVEASKEQTPLKKAAITAFAVVLEMTSGGLFMENVKMEKQRTSLPYPTILRKVLGQGIRGFEAGLWPWGLLLGVTKGYVLGGSKVELNNLFKNAGMSKEGADLASGFGAGAVQGMFMSPILLARTRVNQSLAERAAKGTVDTTLMAEMKISGRILTEAVKNEGAGVLLSGMGTFIVKRSLDWGTR
;
A
#
# COMPACT_ATOMS: atom_id res chain seq x y z
N GLU A 1 -17.08 29.78 -42.55
CA GLU A 1 -16.96 30.15 -41.12
C GLU A 1 -17.31 29.02 -40.14
N ALA A 2 -18.39 28.25 -40.35
CA ALA A 2 -18.77 27.12 -39.48
C ALA A 2 -17.67 26.06 -39.25
N CYS A 3 -16.83 25.79 -40.25
CA CYS A 3 -15.75 24.79 -40.16
C CYS A 3 -14.61 25.21 -39.20
N ALA A 4 -14.33 26.52 -39.12
CA ALA A 4 -13.30 27.05 -38.21
C ALA A 4 -13.74 27.00 -36.74
N ILE A 5 -15.02 27.25 -36.48
CA ILE A 5 -15.63 27.15 -35.15
C ILE A 5 -15.61 25.70 -34.67
N LEU A 6 -15.96 24.74 -35.53
CA LEU A 6 -15.95 23.32 -35.20
C LEU A 6 -14.53 22.78 -34.94
N ALA A 7 -13.53 23.27 -35.68
CA ALA A 7 -12.12 22.97 -35.43
C ALA A 7 -11.62 23.58 -34.11
N LEU A 8 -12.09 24.79 -33.76
CA LEU A 8 -11.78 25.43 -32.48
C LEU A 8 -12.40 24.66 -31.31
N PHE A 9 -13.65 24.23 -31.43
CA PHE A 9 -14.32 23.40 -30.43
C PHE A 9 -13.65 22.04 -30.25
N ARG A 10 -13.22 21.38 -31.34
CA ARG A 10 -12.44 20.14 -31.27
C ARG A 10 -11.07 20.36 -30.61
N ARG A 11 -10.39 21.47 -30.92
CA ARG A 11 -9.12 21.83 -30.26
C ARG A 11 -9.32 22.15 -28.79
N MET A 12 -10.40 22.84 -28.42
CA MET A 12 -10.73 23.13 -27.02
C MET A 12 -11.11 21.85 -26.27
N ALA A 13 -11.93 20.98 -26.85
CA ALA A 13 -12.28 19.68 -26.27
C ALA A 13 -11.02 18.81 -26.09
N ALA A 14 -10.15 18.73 -27.10
CA ALA A 14 -8.87 18.02 -27.01
C ALA A 14 -7.93 18.65 -25.96
N LYS A 15 -7.91 19.97 -25.81
CA LYS A 15 -7.11 20.67 -24.79
C LYS A 15 -7.68 20.47 -23.38
N VAL A 16 -9.00 20.37 -23.26
CA VAL A 16 -9.71 20.02 -22.00
C VAL A 16 -9.48 18.55 -21.65
N GLU A 17 -9.47 17.64 -22.62
CA GLU A 17 -9.14 16.22 -22.41
C GLU A 17 -7.66 16.02 -22.07
N ALA A 18 -6.75 16.70 -22.77
CA ALA A 18 -5.32 16.70 -22.44
C ALA A 18 -5.02 17.33 -21.07
N SER A 19 -5.83 18.30 -20.63
CA SER A 19 -5.76 18.89 -19.27
C SER A 19 -6.27 17.92 -18.18
N LYS A 20 -7.16 16.98 -18.54
CA LYS A 20 -7.61 15.89 -17.65
C LYS A 20 -6.63 14.72 -17.57
N GLU A 21 -5.64 14.68 -18.45
CA GLU A 21 -4.57 13.67 -18.41
C GLU A 21 -3.60 14.00 -17.26
N GLN A 22 -3.99 13.59 -16.05
CA GLN A 22 -3.13 13.73 -14.88
C GLN A 22 -1.84 12.96 -15.11
N THR A 23 -0.70 13.64 -14.99
CA THR A 23 0.60 12.98 -15.11
C THR A 23 0.68 11.81 -14.11
N PRO A 24 1.23 10.65 -14.52
CA PRO A 24 1.37 9.46 -13.67
C PRO A 24 1.93 9.77 -12.28
N LEU A 25 2.92 10.68 -12.22
CA LEU A 25 3.52 11.17 -10.98
C LEU A 25 2.52 11.90 -10.05
N LYS A 26 1.64 12.75 -10.60
CA LYS A 26 0.63 13.46 -9.80
C LYS A 26 -0.38 12.48 -9.22
N LYS A 27 -0.86 11.51 -10.01
CA LYS A 27 -1.77 10.46 -9.53
C LYS A 27 -1.12 9.59 -8.45
N ALA A 28 0.14 9.20 -8.66
CA ALA A 28 0.92 8.44 -7.71
C ALA A 28 1.05 9.18 -6.37
N ALA A 29 1.40 10.47 -6.39
CA ALA A 29 1.54 11.28 -5.18
C ALA A 29 0.21 11.46 -4.44
N ILE A 30 -0.88 11.78 -5.15
CA ILE A 30 -2.22 11.93 -4.54
C ILE A 30 -2.67 10.61 -3.90
N THR A 31 -2.44 9.49 -4.58
CA THR A 31 -2.85 8.18 -4.10
C THR A 31 -1.99 7.74 -2.91
N ALA A 32 -0.68 8.03 -2.92
CA ALA A 32 0.20 7.80 -1.77
C ALA A 32 -0.28 8.58 -0.54
N PHE A 33 -0.59 9.86 -0.71
CA PHE A 33 -1.09 10.69 0.38
C PHE A 33 -2.46 10.19 0.91
N ALA A 34 -3.38 9.85 0.01
CA ALA A 34 -4.68 9.30 0.37
C ALA A 34 -4.56 7.99 1.17
N VAL A 35 -3.64 7.10 0.77
CA VAL A 35 -3.38 5.84 1.48
C VAL A 35 -2.74 6.10 2.85
N VAL A 36 -1.81 7.04 2.97
CA VAL A 36 -1.24 7.40 4.27
C VAL A 36 -2.33 7.93 5.20
N LEU A 37 -3.20 8.82 4.70
CA LEU A 37 -4.33 9.31 5.47
C LEU A 37 -5.27 8.19 5.90
N GLU A 38 -5.64 7.28 5.00
CA GLU A 38 -6.43 6.06 5.29
C GLU A 38 -5.80 5.26 6.44
N MET A 39 -4.49 5.05 6.40
CA MET A 39 -3.77 4.31 7.43
C MET A 39 -3.78 5.04 8.77
N THR A 40 -3.49 6.34 8.78
CA THR A 40 -3.43 7.15 10.01
C THR A 40 -4.80 7.46 10.60
N SER A 41 -5.87 7.45 9.80
CA SER A 41 -7.24 7.71 10.29
C SER A 41 -7.90 6.49 10.93
N GLY A 42 -7.20 5.35 11.01
CA GLY A 42 -7.69 4.13 11.66
C GLY A 42 -7.57 2.86 10.82
N GLY A 43 -7.16 2.95 9.55
CA GLY A 43 -6.85 1.77 8.73
C GLY A 43 -5.77 0.90 9.37
N LEU A 44 -4.74 1.54 9.94
CA LEU A 44 -3.66 0.85 10.65
C LEU A 44 -4.15 0.15 11.92
N PHE A 45 -4.97 0.85 12.72
CA PHE A 45 -5.57 0.30 13.93
C PHE A 45 -6.37 -0.97 13.63
N MET A 46 -7.25 -0.92 12.62
CA MET A 46 -8.05 -2.07 12.22
C MET A 46 -7.20 -3.24 11.69
N GLU A 47 -6.11 -2.93 10.99
CA GLU A 47 -5.16 -3.94 10.52
C GLU A 47 -4.44 -4.63 11.69
N ASN A 48 -4.04 -3.88 12.72
CA ASN A 48 -3.44 -4.43 13.93
C ASN A 48 -4.43 -5.34 14.68
N VAL A 49 -5.68 -4.91 14.83
CA VAL A 49 -6.74 -5.72 15.44
C VAL A 49 -6.95 -7.02 14.66
N LYS A 50 -6.96 -6.94 13.32
CA LYS A 50 -7.05 -8.11 12.45
C LYS A 50 -5.85 -9.04 12.62
N MET A 51 -4.63 -8.52 12.67
CA MET A 51 -3.43 -9.33 12.87
C MET A 51 -3.45 -10.03 14.24
N GLU A 52 -3.80 -9.33 15.31
CA GLU A 52 -3.95 -9.94 16.64
C GLU A 52 -5.04 -11.02 16.64
N LYS A 53 -6.14 -10.81 15.90
CA LYS A 53 -7.19 -11.83 15.76
C LYS A 53 -6.75 -13.05 14.95
N GLN A 54 -5.89 -12.88 13.96
CA GLN A 54 -5.33 -14.00 13.20
C GLN A 54 -4.31 -14.80 14.01
N ARG A 55 -3.65 -14.16 14.98
CA ARG A 55 -2.64 -14.79 15.85
C ARG A 55 -3.21 -15.36 17.14
N THR A 56 -4.37 -14.90 17.59
CA THR A 56 -4.98 -15.28 18.86
C THR A 56 -6.44 -15.70 18.72
N SER A 57 -6.90 -16.60 19.59
CA SER A 57 -8.32 -16.98 19.66
C SER A 57 -9.19 -15.96 20.41
N LEU A 58 -8.61 -14.84 20.87
CA LEU A 58 -9.28 -13.85 21.71
C LEU A 58 -10.50 -13.20 21.00
N PRO A 59 -11.55 -12.84 21.75
CA PRO A 59 -12.69 -12.12 21.19
C PRO A 59 -12.32 -10.67 20.89
N TYR A 60 -12.92 -10.07 19.86
CA TYR A 60 -12.63 -8.71 19.41
C TYR A 60 -12.67 -7.65 20.53
N PRO A 61 -13.63 -7.66 21.48
CA PRO A 61 -13.65 -6.68 22.57
C PRO A 61 -12.39 -6.71 23.45
N THR A 62 -11.80 -7.90 23.66
CA THR A 62 -10.57 -8.04 24.45
C THR A 62 -9.37 -7.51 23.69
N ILE A 63 -9.29 -7.78 22.38
CA ILE A 63 -8.23 -7.23 21.51
C ILE A 63 -8.33 -5.70 21.46
N LEU A 64 -9.52 -5.17 21.24
CA LEU A 64 -9.77 -3.73 21.20
C LEU A 64 -9.38 -3.05 22.53
N ARG A 65 -9.78 -3.61 23.67
CA ARG A 65 -9.37 -3.09 24.99
C ARG A 65 -7.85 -3.12 25.18
N LYS A 66 -7.18 -4.17 24.72
CA LYS A 66 -5.71 -4.29 24.81
C LYS A 66 -5.00 -3.23 23.96
N VAL A 67 -5.49 -2.98 22.73
CA VAL A 67 -4.92 -1.97 21.83
C VAL A 67 -5.24 -0.55 22.32
N LEU A 68 -6.50 -0.28 22.70
CA LEU A 68 -6.93 1.04 23.20
C LEU A 68 -6.33 1.37 24.57
N GLY A 69 -6.04 0.35 25.41
CA GLY A 69 -5.37 0.52 26.70
C GLY A 69 -3.95 1.07 26.58
N GLN A 70 -3.34 1.03 25.39
CA GLN A 70 -2.04 1.64 25.10
C GLN A 70 -2.15 3.11 24.65
N GLY A 71 -3.36 3.68 24.64
CA GLY A 71 -3.63 5.06 24.22
C GLY A 71 -3.34 5.31 22.74
N ILE A 72 -2.94 6.54 22.40
CA ILE A 72 -2.61 6.97 21.03
C ILE A 72 -1.52 6.08 20.41
N ARG A 73 -0.56 5.60 21.22
CA ARG A 73 0.52 4.72 20.76
C ARG A 73 0.02 3.35 20.29
N GLY A 74 -1.05 2.83 20.88
CA GLY A 74 -1.68 1.59 20.41
C GLY A 74 -2.38 1.77 19.07
N PHE A 75 -2.93 2.96 18.82
CA PHE A 75 -3.60 3.30 17.56
C PHE A 75 -2.61 3.39 16.38
N GLU A 76 -1.41 3.92 16.64
CA GLU A 76 -0.34 4.07 15.64
C GLU A 76 0.72 2.96 15.66
N ALA A 77 0.50 1.89 16.43
CA ALA A 77 1.48 0.82 16.58
C ALA A 77 1.84 0.21 15.20
N GLY A 78 3.14 0.14 14.89
CA GLY A 78 3.61 -0.38 13.61
C GLY A 78 3.40 0.54 12.42
N LEU A 79 3.10 1.84 12.65
CA LEU A 79 3.15 2.89 11.63
C LEU A 79 4.60 3.13 11.19
N TRP A 80 5.53 3.20 12.14
CA TRP A 80 6.91 3.59 11.86
C TRP A 80 7.89 2.41 11.87
N PRO A 81 8.89 2.39 10.96
CA PRO A 81 8.93 3.08 9.67
C PRO A 81 8.10 2.35 8.58
N TRP A 82 7.78 1.08 8.81
CA TRP A 82 7.29 0.18 7.76
C TRP A 82 5.84 0.42 7.36
N GLY A 83 4.98 0.87 8.28
CA GLY A 83 3.59 1.22 7.95
C GLY A 83 3.52 2.42 7.00
N LEU A 84 4.32 3.46 7.26
CA LEU A 84 4.43 4.62 6.38
C LEU A 84 5.03 4.22 5.02
N LEU A 85 6.13 3.48 5.02
CA LEU A 85 6.78 3.02 3.79
C LEU A 85 5.81 2.17 2.95
N LEU A 86 5.05 1.28 3.60
CA LEU A 86 4.01 0.47 2.96
C LEU A 86 2.90 1.35 2.38
N GLY A 87 2.41 2.34 3.12
CA GLY A 87 1.35 3.24 2.68
C GLY A 87 1.75 4.08 1.47
N VAL A 88 2.93 4.70 1.53
CA VAL A 88 3.47 5.49 0.41
C VAL A 88 3.67 4.61 -0.82
N THR A 89 4.32 3.45 -0.67
CA THR A 89 4.59 2.53 -1.78
C THR A 89 3.29 2.00 -2.39
N LYS A 90 2.33 1.60 -1.55
CA LYS A 90 1.00 1.10 -1.96
C LYS A 90 0.30 2.10 -2.86
N GLY A 91 0.24 3.37 -2.45
CA GLY A 91 -0.47 4.39 -3.22
C GLY A 91 0.30 4.88 -4.45
N TYR A 92 1.62 5.07 -4.31
CA TYR A 92 2.46 5.55 -5.40
C TYR A 92 2.50 4.55 -6.57
N VAL A 93 2.83 3.29 -6.27
CA VAL A 93 2.97 2.24 -7.29
C VAL A 93 1.65 1.97 -7.98
N LEU A 94 0.55 1.87 -7.22
CA LEU A 94 -0.77 1.62 -7.80
C LEU A 94 -1.24 2.78 -8.68
N GLY A 95 -1.16 4.01 -8.17
CA GLY A 95 -1.63 5.19 -8.90
C GLY A 95 -0.83 5.42 -10.17
N GLY A 96 0.49 5.27 -10.12
CA GLY A 96 1.37 5.40 -11.27
C GLY A 96 1.16 4.29 -12.29
N SER A 97 1.26 3.02 -11.87
CA SER A 97 1.15 1.88 -12.79
C SER A 97 -0.23 1.77 -13.45
N LYS A 98 -1.32 2.10 -12.74
CA LYS A 98 -2.66 2.09 -13.35
C LYS A 98 -2.76 3.09 -14.49
N VAL A 99 -2.23 4.31 -14.33
CA VAL A 99 -2.27 5.33 -15.40
C VAL A 99 -1.44 4.90 -16.61
N GLU A 100 -0.21 4.46 -16.37
CA GLU A 100 0.70 4.01 -17.44
C GLU A 100 0.10 2.84 -18.24
N LEU A 101 -0.40 1.82 -17.54
CA LEU A 101 -1.02 0.65 -18.18
C LEU A 101 -2.31 1.02 -18.92
N ASN A 102 -3.13 1.90 -18.35
CA ASN A 102 -4.36 2.34 -18.99
C ASN A 102 -4.07 3.09 -20.30
N ASN A 103 -3.07 3.97 -20.29
CA ASN A 103 -2.61 4.68 -21.48
C ASN A 103 -2.03 3.71 -22.52
N LEU A 104 -1.24 2.73 -22.10
CA LEU A 104 -0.71 1.67 -22.97
C LEU A 104 -1.85 0.90 -23.66
N PHE A 105 -2.85 0.43 -22.91
CA PHE A 105 -3.95 -0.37 -23.46
C PHE A 105 -4.87 0.42 -24.37
N LYS A 106 -5.16 1.69 -24.04
CA LYS A 106 -5.90 2.58 -24.93
C LYS A 106 -5.17 2.84 -26.24
N ASN A 107 -3.86 3.07 -26.19
CA ASN A 107 -3.03 3.27 -27.37
C ASN A 107 -2.93 2.00 -28.23
N ALA A 108 -3.07 0.81 -27.62
CA ALA A 108 -3.16 -0.46 -28.31
C ALA A 108 -4.55 -0.73 -28.94
N GLY A 109 -5.49 0.23 -28.87
CA GLY A 109 -6.82 0.11 -29.47
C GLY A 109 -7.85 -0.64 -28.63
N MET A 110 -7.56 -0.90 -27.35
CA MET A 110 -8.51 -1.53 -26.44
C MET A 110 -9.67 -0.59 -26.11
N SER A 111 -10.88 -1.14 -25.93
CA SER A 111 -12.02 -0.35 -25.43
C SER A 111 -11.70 0.25 -24.07
N LYS A 112 -12.38 1.35 -23.72
CA LYS A 112 -12.14 2.05 -22.45
C LYS A 112 -12.36 1.14 -21.25
N GLU A 113 -13.40 0.31 -21.30
CA GLU A 113 -13.78 -0.66 -20.28
C GLU A 113 -12.72 -1.78 -20.17
N GLY A 114 -12.27 -2.31 -21.32
CA GLY A 114 -11.22 -3.32 -21.35
C GLY A 114 -9.89 -2.78 -20.81
N ALA A 115 -9.53 -1.55 -21.19
CA ALA A 115 -8.31 -0.89 -20.75
C ALA A 115 -8.33 -0.60 -19.25
N ASP A 116 -9.47 -0.17 -18.69
CA ASP A 116 -9.59 0.04 -17.25
C ASP A 116 -9.47 -1.27 -16.48
N LEU A 117 -10.17 -2.32 -16.92
CA LEU A 117 -10.09 -3.66 -16.34
C LEU A 117 -8.66 -4.21 -16.37
N ALA A 118 -8.03 -4.25 -17.54
CA ALA A 118 -6.67 -4.76 -17.71
C ALA A 118 -5.64 -3.93 -16.92
N SER A 119 -5.81 -2.60 -16.89
CA SER A 119 -4.95 -1.72 -16.08
C SER A 119 -5.12 -1.95 -14.58
N GLY A 120 -6.33 -2.31 -14.11
CA GLY A 120 -6.61 -2.68 -12.72
C GLY A 120 -5.87 -3.96 -12.31
N PHE A 121 -5.98 -5.02 -13.13
CA PHE A 121 -5.24 -6.27 -12.90
C PHE A 121 -3.73 -6.07 -12.90
N GLY A 122 -3.20 -5.39 -13.93
CA GLY A 122 -1.77 -5.15 -14.06
C GLY A 122 -1.22 -4.25 -12.94
N ALA A 123 -1.92 -3.17 -12.58
CA ALA A 123 -1.50 -2.30 -11.49
C ALA A 123 -1.53 -3.04 -10.14
N GLY A 124 -2.50 -3.93 -9.93
CA GLY A 124 -2.54 -4.82 -8.78
C GLY A 124 -1.35 -5.78 -8.73
N ALA A 125 -0.94 -6.35 -9.86
CA ALA A 125 0.23 -7.22 -9.95
C ALA A 125 1.53 -6.47 -9.60
N VAL A 126 1.74 -5.30 -10.22
CA VAL A 126 2.91 -4.45 -9.96
C VAL A 126 2.93 -4.03 -8.49
N GLN A 127 1.80 -3.57 -7.96
CA GLN A 127 1.68 -3.23 -6.55
C GLN A 127 2.03 -4.43 -5.65
N GLY A 128 1.56 -5.64 -5.97
CA GLY A 128 1.86 -6.85 -5.22
C GLY A 128 3.36 -7.16 -5.15
N MET A 129 4.07 -6.97 -6.27
CA MET A 129 5.52 -7.18 -6.35
C MET A 129 6.29 -6.26 -5.39
N PHE A 130 6.00 -4.95 -5.42
CA PHE A 130 6.68 -3.97 -4.56
C PHE A 130 6.25 -4.05 -3.10
N MET A 131 4.98 -4.36 -2.83
CA MET A 131 4.47 -4.41 -1.46
C MET A 131 4.88 -5.68 -0.71
N SER A 132 5.07 -6.82 -1.40
CA SER A 132 5.32 -8.09 -0.70
C SER A 132 6.54 -8.08 0.24
N PRO A 133 7.74 -7.58 -0.14
CA PRO A 133 8.87 -7.55 0.79
C PRO A 133 8.65 -6.57 1.95
N ILE A 134 7.97 -5.45 1.70
CA ILE A 134 7.69 -4.43 2.73
C ILE A 134 6.70 -4.98 3.77
N LEU A 135 5.66 -5.68 3.31
CA LEU A 135 4.66 -6.28 4.19
C LEU A 135 5.29 -7.35 5.08
N LEU A 136 6.14 -8.22 4.53
CA LEU A 136 6.83 -9.25 5.31
C LEU A 136 7.82 -8.65 6.32
N ALA A 137 8.57 -7.62 5.91
CA ALA A 137 9.43 -6.88 6.83
C ALA A 137 8.62 -6.29 8.00
N ARG A 138 7.48 -5.65 7.70
CA ARG A 138 6.57 -5.10 8.72
C ARG A 138 6.03 -6.17 9.66
N THR A 139 5.54 -7.29 9.11
CA THR A 139 5.01 -8.39 9.94
C THR A 139 6.09 -8.90 10.89
N ARG A 140 7.31 -9.18 10.43
CA ARG A 140 8.39 -9.68 11.28
C ARG A 140 8.79 -8.68 12.37
N VAL A 141 8.93 -7.41 12.01
CA VAL A 141 9.23 -6.34 12.98
C VAL A 141 8.13 -6.25 14.03
N ASN A 142 6.85 -6.23 13.62
CA ASN A 142 5.72 -6.16 14.54
C ASN A 142 5.67 -7.39 15.46
N GLN A 143 5.96 -8.58 14.95
CA GLN A 143 6.04 -9.80 15.75
C GLN A 143 7.13 -9.71 16.82
N SER A 144 8.35 -9.33 16.43
CA SER A 144 9.49 -9.20 17.34
C SER A 144 9.28 -8.09 18.39
N LEU A 145 8.67 -6.96 18.01
CA LEU A 145 8.32 -5.89 18.95
C LEU A 145 7.27 -6.34 19.97
N ALA A 146 6.24 -7.06 19.53
CA ALA A 146 5.21 -7.60 20.44
C ALA A 146 5.81 -8.58 21.46
N GLU A 147 6.74 -9.44 21.04
CA GLU A 147 7.45 -10.37 21.94
C GLU A 147 8.36 -9.65 22.94
N ARG A 148 9.04 -8.58 22.52
CA ARG A 148 9.88 -7.76 23.39
C ARG A 148 9.05 -6.96 24.39
N ALA A 149 7.92 -6.42 23.97
CA ALA A 149 6.97 -5.73 24.85
C ALA A 149 6.44 -6.68 25.94
N ALA A 150 6.16 -7.94 25.59
CA ALA A 150 5.78 -8.97 26.56
C ALA A 150 6.89 -9.29 27.58
N LYS A 151 8.16 -9.05 27.23
CA LYS A 151 9.35 -9.23 28.10
C LYS A 151 9.73 -7.95 28.87
N GLY A 152 8.90 -6.89 28.82
CA GLY A 152 9.08 -5.67 29.61
C GLY A 152 10.19 -4.73 29.15
N THR A 153 10.74 -4.89 27.94
CA THR A 153 11.91 -4.14 27.46
C THR A 153 11.68 -3.58 26.07
N VAL A 154 10.95 -2.47 25.95
CA VAL A 154 10.97 -1.65 24.74
C VAL A 154 10.89 -0.17 25.07
N ASP A 155 11.97 0.55 24.77
CA ASP A 155 11.97 2.00 24.65
C ASP A 155 11.27 2.33 23.31
N THR A 156 10.09 2.94 23.38
CA THR A 156 9.16 3.15 22.24
C THR A 156 9.32 4.54 21.63
N THR A 157 10.55 5.06 21.60
CA THR A 157 10.84 6.29 20.85
C THR A 157 10.96 5.98 19.36
N LEU A 158 10.52 6.90 18.50
CA LEU A 158 10.54 6.72 17.04
C LEU A 158 11.92 6.30 16.52
N MET A 159 12.99 6.90 17.05
CA MET A 159 14.37 6.55 16.67
C MET A 159 14.79 5.16 17.15
N ALA A 160 14.34 4.74 18.34
CA ALA A 160 14.58 3.39 18.83
C ALA A 160 13.84 2.36 17.96
N GLU A 161 12.58 2.62 17.59
CA GLU A 161 11.81 1.74 16.70
C GLU A 161 12.45 1.61 15.31
N MET A 162 12.91 2.72 14.71
CA MET A 162 13.63 2.66 13.43
C MET A 162 14.91 1.83 13.52
N LYS A 163 15.74 2.05 14.56
CA LYS A 163 16.99 1.31 14.75
C LYS A 163 16.75 -0.18 15.04
N ILE A 164 15.79 -0.49 15.92
CA ILE A 164 15.45 -1.87 16.30
C ILE A 164 14.88 -2.61 15.10
N SER A 165 13.98 -1.98 14.33
CA SER A 165 13.35 -2.61 13.17
C SER A 165 14.34 -2.94 12.04
N GLY A 166 15.28 -2.03 11.75
CA GLY A 166 16.36 -2.30 10.80
C GLY A 166 17.26 -3.46 11.24
N ARG A 167 17.57 -3.55 12.54
CA ARG A 167 18.34 -4.67 13.09
C ARG A 167 17.59 -6.00 12.96
N ILE A 168 16.31 -6.05 13.34
CA ILE A 168 15.48 -7.26 13.25
C ILE A 168 15.46 -7.78 11.80
N LEU A 169 15.26 -6.88 10.84
CA LEU A 169 15.25 -7.26 9.43
C LEU A 169 16.61 -7.77 8.95
N THR A 170 17.69 -7.10 9.35
CA THR A 170 19.06 -7.51 8.99
C THR A 170 19.41 -8.88 9.57
N GLU A 171 19.03 -9.15 10.83
CA GLU A 171 19.21 -10.45 11.47
C GLU A 171 18.42 -11.55 10.75
N ALA A 172 17.16 -11.28 10.39
CA ALA A 172 16.35 -12.23 9.63
C ALA A 172 16.97 -12.56 8.26
N VAL A 173 17.45 -11.55 7.53
CA VAL A 173 18.10 -11.75 6.23
C VAL A 173 19.42 -12.51 6.37
N LYS A 174 20.20 -12.25 7.42
CA LYS A 174 21.45 -12.98 7.68
C LYS A 174 21.23 -14.45 8.04
N ASN A 175 20.18 -14.75 8.79
CA ASN A 175 19.92 -16.11 9.30
C ASN A 175 19.14 -16.98 8.31
N GLU A 176 18.17 -16.40 7.59
CA GLU A 176 17.23 -17.14 6.73
C GLU A 176 17.44 -16.86 5.23
N GLY A 177 18.28 -15.88 4.89
CA GLY A 177 18.52 -15.43 3.52
C GLY A 177 17.50 -14.39 3.01
N ALA A 178 17.83 -13.70 1.93
CA ALA A 178 16.97 -12.65 1.35
C ALA A 178 15.64 -13.20 0.78
N GLY A 179 15.59 -14.48 0.40
CA GLY A 179 14.39 -15.13 -0.13
C GLY A 179 13.22 -15.16 0.86
N VAL A 180 13.50 -15.01 2.16
CA VAL A 180 12.47 -14.93 3.19
C VAL A 180 11.51 -13.75 3.00
N LEU A 181 11.98 -12.66 2.38
CA LEU A 181 11.18 -11.47 2.06
C LEU A 181 10.35 -11.62 0.79
N LEU A 182 10.49 -12.74 0.08
CA LEU A 182 9.75 -13.05 -1.13
C LEU A 182 8.78 -14.24 -0.93
N SER A 183 8.71 -14.78 0.29
CA SER A 183 7.86 -15.93 0.60
C SER A 183 6.39 -15.62 0.38
N GLY A 184 5.72 -16.42 -0.46
CA GLY A 184 4.31 -16.21 -0.81
C GLY A 184 4.03 -15.00 -1.72
N MET A 185 5.07 -14.38 -2.30
CA MET A 185 4.93 -13.24 -3.21
C MET A 185 4.00 -13.55 -4.39
N GLY A 186 4.10 -14.75 -4.99
CA GLY A 186 3.23 -15.15 -6.11
C GLY A 186 1.75 -15.11 -5.74
N THR A 187 1.37 -15.73 -4.62
CA THR A 187 -0.01 -15.70 -4.11
C THR A 187 -0.47 -14.27 -3.81
N PHE A 188 0.42 -13.44 -3.26
CA PHE A 188 0.10 -12.05 -2.98
C PHE A 188 -0.10 -11.22 -4.25
N ILE A 189 0.73 -11.40 -5.28
CA ILE A 189 0.59 -10.76 -6.59
C ILE A 189 -0.76 -11.11 -7.20
N VAL A 190 -1.11 -12.40 -7.25
CA VAL A 190 -2.40 -12.86 -7.80
C VAL A 190 -3.55 -12.23 -7.03
N LYS A 191 -3.52 -12.30 -5.70
CA LYS A 191 -4.52 -11.67 -4.85
C LYS A 191 -4.66 -10.18 -5.16
N ARG A 192 -3.56 -9.41 -5.22
CA ARG A 192 -3.61 -7.97 -5.47
C ARG A 192 -4.11 -7.65 -6.87
N SER A 193 -3.77 -8.48 -7.85
CA SER A 193 -4.28 -8.36 -9.22
C SER A 193 -5.80 -8.52 -9.25
N LEU A 194 -6.33 -9.56 -8.57
CA LEU A 194 -7.78 -9.76 -8.44
C LEU A 194 -8.45 -8.62 -7.67
N ASP A 195 -7.90 -8.22 -6.51
CA ASP A 195 -8.46 -7.16 -5.65
C ASP A 195 -8.70 -5.83 -6.39
N TRP A 196 -7.81 -5.49 -7.35
CA TRP A 196 -7.91 -4.25 -8.13
C TRP A 196 -8.54 -4.44 -9.50
N GLY A 197 -8.40 -5.61 -10.11
CA GLY A 197 -9.01 -5.93 -11.39
C GLY A 197 -10.54 -6.05 -11.30
N THR A 198 -11.09 -6.44 -10.15
CA THR A 198 -12.55 -6.55 -9.97
C THR A 198 -13.24 -5.25 -9.53
N ARG A 199 -12.51 -4.13 -9.43
CA ARG A 199 -13.04 -2.82 -9.02
C ARG A 199 -13.22 -1.90 -10.21
#